data_AF-A0A4U7EPK6-F1
#
_entry.id   AF-A0A4U7EPK6-F1
#
_cell.length_a   1.000
_cell.length_b   1.000
_cell.length_c   1.000
_cell.angle_alpha   90.00
_cell.angle_beta   90.00
_cell.angle_gamma   90.00
#
_symmetry.space_group_name_H-M   'P 1'
#
loop_
_entity.id
_entity.type
_entity.pdbx_description
1 polymer ?
#
loop_
_entity_poly.entity_id
_entity_poly.type
_entity_poly.pdbx_seq_one_letter_code
_entity_poly.pdbx_strand_id
1 'polypeptide(L)'
;MRHRRLILALFVLATVITGTAGYSAIQAERSVDVTVADDGNAYLAVENQNNSVENGSTEGVLSVTNQFGREVELTVDDVETTGSVEYDSVDGATSDVTLSADEQAMINASCTGTDDGELEVMVFVESDDNELSVRTMQVVEISCTSN
;
A
#
# COMPACT_ATOMS: atom_id res chain seq x y z
N MET A 1 -21.99 -25.74 -67.61
CA MET A 1 -21.42 -26.08 -66.27
C MET A 1 -20.11 -25.36 -65.93
N ARG A 2 -19.27 -24.96 -66.90
CA ARG A 2 -18.00 -24.23 -66.65
C ARG A 2 -18.16 -22.82 -66.05
N HIS A 3 -19.14 -22.04 -66.53
CA HIS A 3 -19.35 -20.66 -66.06
C HIS A 3 -19.84 -20.56 -64.61
N ARG A 4 -20.68 -21.51 -64.15
CA ARG A 4 -21.13 -21.58 -62.74
C ARG A 4 -19.98 -21.84 -61.76
N ARG A 5 -18.98 -22.65 -62.15
CA ARG A 5 -17.79 -22.91 -61.34
C ARG A 5 -16.86 -21.70 -61.28
N LEU A 6 -16.75 -20.93 -62.36
CA LEU A 6 -15.99 -19.68 -62.41
C LEU A 6 -16.59 -18.59 -61.50
N ILE A 7 -17.92 -18.45 -61.50
CA ILE A 7 -18.60 -17.44 -60.65
C ILE A 7 -18.46 -17.77 -59.16
N LEU A 8 -18.56 -19.06 -58.79
CA LEU A 8 -18.34 -19.50 -57.41
C LEU A 8 -16.89 -19.29 -56.94
N ALA A 9 -15.91 -19.57 -57.80
CA ALA A 9 -14.50 -19.35 -57.47
C ALA A 9 -14.19 -17.86 -57.23
N LEU A 10 -14.84 -16.95 -57.98
CA LEU A 10 -14.65 -15.51 -57.83
C LEU A 10 -15.24 -14.99 -56.50
N PHE A 11 -16.38 -15.52 -56.06
CA PHE A 11 -16.99 -15.16 -54.78
C PHE A 11 -16.16 -15.64 -53.58
N VAL A 12 -15.59 -16.85 -53.65
CA VAL A 12 -14.68 -17.38 -52.61
C VAL A 12 -13.41 -16.54 -52.51
N LEU A 13 -12.88 -16.05 -53.63
CA LEU A 13 -11.72 -15.16 -53.62
C LEU A 13 -12.04 -13.82 -52.94
N ALA A 14 -13.23 -13.27 -53.14
CA ALA A 14 -13.65 -12.00 -52.55
C ALA A 14 -13.81 -12.07 -51.02
N THR A 15 -14.28 -13.20 -50.48
CA THR A 15 -14.41 -13.39 -49.02
C THR A 15 -13.07 -13.59 -48.31
N VAL A 16 -12.02 -14.01 -49.02
CA VAL A 16 -10.66 -14.11 -48.47
C VAL A 16 -10.01 -12.73 -48.32
N ILE A 17 -10.39 -11.75 -49.16
CA ILE A 17 -9.79 -10.41 -49.15
C ILE A 17 -10.42 -9.49 -48.11
N THR A 18 -11.68 -9.73 -47.69
CA THR A 18 -12.36 -8.93 -46.65
C THR A 18 -12.12 -9.42 -45.22
N GLY A 19 -11.28 -10.44 -45.03
CA GLY A 19 -11.05 -11.11 -43.75
C GLY A 19 -10.17 -10.37 -42.73
N THR A 20 -9.63 -9.19 -43.05
CA THR A 20 -8.87 -8.39 -42.08
C THR A 20 -9.36 -6.95 -42.11
N ALA A 21 -10.60 -6.73 -41.65
CA ALA A 21 -10.92 -5.45 -41.03
C ALA A 21 -9.94 -5.31 -39.86
N GLY A 22 -8.84 -4.59 -40.10
CA GLY A 22 -7.78 -4.39 -39.14
C GLY A 22 -8.39 -3.78 -37.89
N TYR A 23 -8.49 -4.60 -36.84
CA TYR A 23 -8.55 -4.06 -35.50
C TYR A 23 -7.23 -3.34 -35.32
N SER A 24 -7.23 -2.03 -35.51
CA SER A 24 -6.21 -1.16 -34.92
C SER A 24 -6.41 -1.27 -33.41
N ALA A 25 -5.88 -2.35 -32.83
CA ALA A 25 -5.62 -2.40 -31.42
C ALA A 25 -4.54 -1.33 -31.20
N ILE A 26 -4.97 -0.13 -30.84
CA ILE A 26 -4.10 0.86 -30.23
C ILE A 26 -3.72 0.22 -28.88
N GLN A 27 -2.67 -0.61 -28.90
CA GLN A 27 -1.94 -0.96 -27.70
C GLN A 27 -1.24 0.32 -27.28
N ALA A 28 -1.94 1.15 -26.51
CA ALA A 28 -1.28 2.15 -25.70
C ALA A 28 -0.46 1.34 -24.69
N GLU A 29 0.82 1.14 -24.99
CA GLU A 29 1.82 0.62 -24.06
C GLU A 29 1.94 1.62 -22.90
N ARG A 30 1.01 1.54 -21.96
CA ARG A 30 1.22 2.11 -20.63
C ARG A 30 2.18 1.15 -19.93
N SER A 31 3.47 1.30 -20.24
CA SER A 31 4.53 0.67 -19.47
C SER A 31 4.52 1.31 -18.10
N VAL A 32 4.06 0.56 -17.09
CA VAL A 32 4.15 0.95 -15.69
C VAL A 32 5.40 0.26 -15.16
N ASP A 33 6.43 1.04 -14.87
CA ASP A 33 7.61 0.54 -14.19
C ASP A 33 7.29 0.46 -12.70
N VAL A 34 7.31 -0.74 -12.14
CA VAL A 34 7.07 -0.98 -10.72
C VAL A 34 8.42 -1.33 -10.10
N THR A 35 9.05 -0.33 -9.51
CA THR A 35 10.25 -0.52 -8.69
C THR A 35 9.81 -0.56 -7.22
N VAL A 36 10.17 -1.65 -6.52
CA VAL A 36 9.99 -1.77 -5.07
C VAL A 36 11.19 -1.06 -4.44
N ALA A 37 10.94 0.01 -3.69
CA ALA A 37 11.96 0.64 -2.87
C ALA A 37 12.11 -0.14 -1.55
N ASP A 38 13.34 -0.24 -1.03
CA ASP A 38 13.54 -0.62 0.37
C ASP A 38 12.88 0.44 1.27
N ASP A 39 12.28 0.02 2.39
CA ASP A 39 11.35 0.81 3.20
C ASP A 39 11.85 2.23 3.55
N GLY A 40 13.16 2.43 3.76
CA GLY A 40 13.74 3.74 4.06
C GLY A 40 13.82 4.72 2.88
N ASN A 41 13.77 4.23 1.63
CA ASN A 41 13.77 5.07 0.42
C ASN A 41 12.38 5.17 -0.24
N ALA A 42 11.36 4.61 0.42
CA ALA A 42 9.98 4.75 -0.04
C ALA A 42 9.49 6.18 0.22
N TYR A 43 8.59 6.66 -0.64
CA TYR A 43 7.96 7.97 -0.43
C TYR A 43 7.17 8.05 0.90
N LEU A 44 6.75 6.89 1.40
CA LEU A 44 6.31 6.70 2.77
C LEU A 44 7.26 5.70 3.42
N ALA A 45 8.15 6.17 4.29
CA ALA A 45 9.04 5.26 5.01
C ALA A 45 8.40 4.82 6.32
N VAL A 46 8.37 3.52 6.55
CA VAL A 46 7.93 2.94 7.83
C VAL A 46 9.08 2.13 8.40
N GLU A 47 9.47 2.46 9.62
CA GLU A 47 10.64 1.87 10.28
C GLU A 47 10.26 1.34 11.68
N ASN A 48 10.62 0.09 11.96
CA ASN A 48 10.55 -0.47 13.31
C ASN A 48 11.54 0.25 14.22
N GLN A 49 11.05 0.73 15.36
CA GLN A 49 11.86 1.42 16.36
C GLN A 49 12.26 0.45 17.46
N ASN A 50 11.68 0.63 18.66
CA ASN A 50 11.93 -0.21 19.81
C ASN A 50 10.81 -1.24 19.94
N ASN A 51 11.18 -2.50 20.02
CA ASN A 51 10.25 -3.62 20.17
C ASN A 51 10.17 -4.11 21.63
N SER A 52 10.80 -3.44 22.59
CA SER A 52 10.65 -3.76 24.01
C SER A 52 9.86 -2.68 24.73
N VAL A 53 8.70 -3.05 25.25
CA VAL A 53 7.81 -2.15 25.99
C VAL A 53 7.68 -2.63 27.43
N GLU A 54 7.84 -1.74 28.39
CA GLU A 54 7.63 -2.06 29.80
C GLU A 54 6.13 -2.18 30.10
N ASN A 55 5.77 -3.18 30.90
CA ASN A 55 4.38 -3.36 31.35
C ASN A 55 3.88 -2.11 32.10
N GLY A 56 2.73 -1.57 31.65
CA GLY A 56 2.13 -0.35 32.15
C GLY A 56 2.69 0.93 31.53
N SER A 57 3.58 0.84 30.55
CA SER A 57 4.15 1.96 29.80
C SER A 57 3.67 1.94 28.34
N THR A 58 3.77 3.11 27.70
CA THR A 58 3.49 3.32 26.27
C THR A 58 4.79 3.77 25.60
N GLU A 59 5.14 3.15 24.48
CA GLU A 59 6.37 3.43 23.73
C GLU A 59 6.09 3.46 22.22
N GLY A 60 6.90 4.23 21.48
CA GLY A 60 6.84 4.29 20.02
C GLY A 60 7.50 3.05 19.40
N VAL A 61 6.70 2.21 18.75
CA VAL A 61 7.16 0.93 18.17
C VAL A 61 7.41 0.99 16.66
N LEU A 62 6.68 1.88 15.98
CA LEU A 62 6.83 2.15 14.56
C LEU A 62 6.97 3.65 14.34
N SER A 63 7.78 4.00 13.34
CA SER A 63 7.95 5.38 12.91
C SER A 63 7.57 5.51 11.44
N VAL A 64 6.72 6.50 11.14
CA VAL A 64 6.21 6.76 9.80
C VAL A 64 6.71 8.13 9.36
N THR A 65 7.44 8.19 8.24
CA THR A 65 8.05 9.42 7.72
C THR A 65 7.49 9.76 6.34
N ASN A 66 7.00 10.99 6.18
CA ASN A 66 6.49 11.49 4.91
C ASN A 66 7.63 12.03 4.02
N GLN A 67 7.94 11.34 2.91
CA GLN A 67 8.96 11.77 1.94
C GLN A 67 8.34 12.26 0.62
N PHE A 68 7.03 12.54 0.56
CA PHE A 68 6.35 12.99 -0.67
C PHE A 68 6.66 14.43 -1.07
N GLY A 69 7.38 15.20 -0.24
CA GLY A 69 7.67 16.62 -0.49
C GLY A 69 6.43 17.53 -0.42
N ARG A 70 5.32 17.02 0.10
CA ARG A 70 4.05 17.73 0.33
C ARG A 70 3.39 17.21 1.61
N GLU A 71 2.43 17.97 2.12
CA GLU A 71 1.61 17.58 3.26
C GLU A 71 0.71 16.38 2.90
N VAL A 72 0.50 15.49 3.87
CA VAL A 72 -0.38 14.32 3.78
C VAL A 72 -1.11 14.09 5.10
N GLU A 73 -2.27 13.47 5.05
CA GLU A 73 -2.99 12.94 6.20
C GLU A 73 -2.59 11.48 6.40
N LEU A 74 -2.17 11.14 7.62
CA LEU A 74 -1.85 9.79 8.08
C LEU A 74 -2.98 9.28 8.98
N THR A 75 -3.52 8.12 8.65
CA THR A 75 -4.52 7.40 9.42
C THR A 75 -4.00 5.99 9.76
N VAL A 76 -4.27 5.54 10.98
CA VAL A 76 -4.04 4.15 11.40
C VAL A 76 -5.38 3.42 11.46
N ASP A 77 -5.54 2.40 10.62
CA ASP A 77 -6.73 1.56 10.50
C ASP A 77 -6.39 0.09 10.77
N ASP A 78 -7.43 -0.75 10.83
CA ASP A 78 -7.33 -2.23 10.87
C ASP A 78 -6.29 -2.75 11.87
N VAL A 79 -6.45 -2.33 13.13
CA VAL A 79 -5.54 -2.66 14.22
C VAL A 79 -5.88 -4.02 14.80
N GLU A 80 -4.93 -4.95 14.73
CA GLU A 80 -4.99 -6.27 15.38
C GLU A 80 -3.82 -6.43 16.36
N THR A 81 -4.09 -7.01 17.54
CA THR A 81 -3.03 -7.27 18.53
C THR A 81 -3.11 -8.68 19.09
N THR A 82 -1.96 -9.20 19.54
CA THR A 82 -1.84 -10.48 20.23
C THR A 82 -1.06 -10.33 21.55
N GLY A 83 -1.11 -11.35 22.42
CA GLY A 83 -0.40 -11.32 23.70
C GLY A 83 -0.95 -10.27 24.67
N SER A 84 -0.04 -9.54 25.34
CA SER A 84 -0.36 -8.41 26.22
C SER A 84 -0.25 -7.03 25.56
N VAL A 85 -0.14 -6.99 24.22
CA VAL A 85 0.09 -5.76 23.45
C VAL A 85 -1.24 -5.07 23.15
N GLU A 86 -1.27 -3.74 23.31
CA GLU A 86 -2.37 -2.87 22.91
C GLU A 86 -1.85 -1.70 22.07
N TYR A 87 -2.59 -1.32 21.03
CA TYR A 87 -2.38 -0.05 20.34
C TYR A 87 -2.82 1.12 21.23
N ASP A 88 -2.02 2.19 21.24
CA ASP A 88 -2.28 3.37 22.04
C ASP A 88 -2.70 4.57 21.18
N SER A 89 -1.80 5.04 20.31
CA SER A 89 -1.97 6.29 19.56
C SER A 89 -1.02 6.40 18.37
N VAL A 90 -1.30 7.35 17.49
CA VAL A 90 -0.39 7.85 16.46
C VAL A 90 -0.06 9.30 16.78
N ASP A 91 1.21 9.60 17.06
CA ASP A 91 1.70 10.91 17.54
C ASP A 91 0.89 11.52 18.70
N GLY A 92 0.36 10.66 19.58
CA GLY A 92 -0.51 11.06 20.70
C GLY A 92 -1.96 11.40 20.31
N ALA A 93 -2.32 11.29 19.04
CA ALA A 93 -3.70 11.33 18.55
C ALA A 93 -4.29 9.92 18.44
N THR A 94 -5.61 9.81 18.50
CA THR A 94 -6.31 8.52 18.49
C THR A 94 -6.61 7.98 17.10
N SER A 95 -6.43 8.75 16.03
CA SER A 95 -6.91 8.38 14.70
C SER A 95 -6.05 8.95 13.58
N ASP A 96 -6.06 10.28 13.40
CA ASP A 96 -5.48 10.94 12.23
C ASP A 96 -4.47 12.01 12.63
N VAL A 97 -3.38 12.10 11.86
CA VAL A 97 -2.32 13.08 12.04
C VAL A 97 -1.93 13.65 10.69
N THR A 98 -1.80 14.96 10.60
CA THR A 98 -1.25 15.61 9.41
C THR A 98 0.26 15.62 9.49
N LEU A 99 0.93 15.15 8.43
CA LEU A 99 2.37 15.15 8.29
C LEU A 99 2.79 16.11 7.17
N SER A 100 3.55 17.13 7.53
CA SER A 100 4.28 17.98 6.59
C SER A 100 5.34 17.16 5.83
N ALA A 101 5.90 17.75 4.79
CA ALA A 101 7.05 17.14 4.11
C ALA A 101 8.21 16.90 5.09
N ASP A 102 8.78 15.70 5.03
CA ASP A 102 9.87 15.21 5.89
C ASP A 102 9.50 15.12 7.39
N GLU A 103 8.21 15.26 7.73
CA GLU A 103 7.70 15.07 9.09
C GLU A 103 7.50 13.59 9.41
N GLN A 104 7.59 13.27 10.69
CA GLN A 104 7.54 11.92 11.22
C GLN A 104 6.49 11.82 12.33
N ALA A 105 5.69 10.76 12.30
CA ALA A 105 4.80 10.35 13.38
C ALA A 105 5.25 9.02 13.98
N MET A 106 5.02 8.86 15.29
CA MET A 106 5.23 7.60 16.00
C MET A 106 3.92 6.89 16.22
N ILE A 107 3.85 5.60 15.88
CA ILE A 107 2.75 4.73 16.29
C ILE A 107 3.17 4.10 17.61
N ASN A 108 2.37 4.34 18.63
CA ASN A 108 2.63 3.94 20.00
C ASN A 108 1.85 2.68 20.35
N ALA A 109 2.50 1.81 21.10
CA ALA A 109 1.92 0.62 21.69
C ALA A 109 2.18 0.59 23.19
N SER A 110 1.32 -0.11 23.92
CA SER A 110 1.46 -0.34 25.35
C SER A 110 1.39 -1.84 25.67
N CYS A 111 1.96 -2.24 26.80
CA CYS A 111 1.84 -3.60 27.33
C CYS A 111 1.00 -3.59 28.60
N THR A 112 -0.04 -4.43 28.67
CA THR A 112 -0.91 -4.60 29.85
C THR A 112 -0.55 -5.83 30.69
N GLY A 113 0.54 -6.50 30.33
CA GLY A 113 1.04 -7.74 30.94
C GLY A 113 2.47 -8.00 30.51
N THR A 114 2.91 -9.26 30.62
CA THR A 114 4.28 -9.69 30.28
C THR A 114 4.31 -10.76 29.19
N ASP A 115 3.18 -10.98 28.52
CA ASP A 115 3.13 -11.90 27.38
C ASP A 115 3.48 -11.12 26.12
N ASP A 116 4.60 -11.48 25.50
CA ASP A 116 5.01 -10.95 24.19
C ASP A 116 3.89 -11.17 23.15
N GLY A 117 3.85 -10.29 22.16
CA GLY A 117 2.81 -10.31 21.15
C GLY A 117 3.20 -9.55 19.90
N GLU A 118 2.19 -9.33 19.06
CA GLU A 118 2.32 -8.64 17.79
C GLU A 118 1.32 -7.49 17.74
N LEU A 119 1.70 -6.41 17.08
CA LEU A 119 0.82 -5.34 16.64
C LEU A 119 0.82 -5.33 15.12
N GLU A 120 -0.35 -5.56 14.53
CA GLU A 120 -0.62 -5.42 13.11
C GLU A 120 -1.47 -4.18 12.89
N VAL A 121 -1.03 -3.29 12.00
CA VAL A 121 -1.71 -2.02 11.69
C VAL A 121 -1.70 -1.72 10.20
N MET A 122 -2.83 -1.23 9.68
CA MET A 122 -2.92 -0.66 8.35
C MET A 122 -2.61 0.82 8.40
N VAL A 123 -1.46 1.20 7.84
CA VAL A 123 -1.06 2.60 7.68
C VAL A 123 -1.64 3.12 6.38
N PHE A 124 -2.49 4.14 6.48
CA PHE A 124 -3.10 4.81 5.35
C PHE A 124 -2.60 6.26 5.25
N VAL A 125 -2.17 6.67 4.07
CA VAL A 125 -1.75 8.04 3.80
C VAL A 125 -2.44 8.58 2.57
N GLU A 126 -3.00 9.78 2.67
CA GLU A 126 -3.73 10.45 1.60
C GLU A 126 -3.32 11.94 1.52
N SER A 127 -3.29 12.51 0.32
CA SER A 127 -3.14 13.97 0.15
C SER A 127 -4.51 14.65 0.11
N ASP A 128 -4.59 15.94 0.49
CA ASP A 128 -5.86 16.69 0.50
C ASP A 128 -6.59 16.70 -0.85
N ASP A 129 -5.84 16.66 -1.95
CA ASP A 129 -6.34 16.63 -3.32
C ASP A 129 -6.77 15.22 -3.80
N ASN A 130 -6.59 14.19 -2.97
CA ASN A 130 -6.85 12.79 -3.25
C ASN A 130 -6.08 12.24 -4.47
N GLU A 131 -5.01 12.93 -4.92
CA GLU A 131 -4.16 12.47 -6.03
C GLU A 131 -3.11 11.45 -5.55
N LEU A 132 -2.82 11.43 -4.25
CA LEU A 132 -1.96 10.47 -3.58
C LEU A 132 -2.78 9.60 -2.63
N SER A 133 -2.57 8.30 -2.69
CA SER A 133 -3.13 7.36 -1.73
C SER A 133 -2.18 6.17 -1.57
N VAL A 134 -1.74 5.90 -0.35
CA VAL A 134 -0.86 4.79 -0.01
C VAL A 134 -1.44 4.00 1.14
N ARG A 135 -1.49 2.68 1.00
CA ARG A 135 -1.92 1.73 2.04
C ARG A 135 -0.85 0.69 2.22
N THR A 136 -0.40 0.49 3.46
CA THR A 136 0.59 -0.53 3.77
C THR A 136 0.26 -1.22 5.08
N MET A 137 0.34 -2.56 5.08
CA MET A 137 0.20 -3.36 6.29
C MET A 137 1.54 -3.44 6.99
N GLN A 138 1.57 -3.22 8.29
CA GLN A 138 2.76 -3.27 9.12
C GLN A 138 2.53 -4.24 10.27
N VAL A 139 3.48 -5.14 10.47
CA VAL A 139 3.45 -6.11 11.57
C VAL A 139 4.73 -5.94 12.37
N VAL A 140 4.59 -5.67 13.67
CA VAL A 140 5.73 -5.54 14.59
C VAL A 140 5.58 -6.52 15.75
N GLU A 141 6.62 -7.31 16.00
CA GLU A 141 6.75 -8.15 17.18
C GLU A 141 7.17 -7.28 18.37
N ILE A 142 6.46 -7.35 19.49
CA ILE A 142 6.69 -6.56 20.70
C ILE A 142 6.92 -7.49 21.89
N SER A 143 8.05 -7.28 22.56
CA SER A 143 8.43 -7.91 23.82
C SER A 143 7.89 -7.11 25.00
N CYS A 144 7.02 -7.71 25.81
CA CYS A 144 6.44 -7.09 26.99
C CYS A 144 7.23 -7.45 28.24
N THR A 145 7.96 -6.49 28.79
CA THR A 145 8.88 -6.72 29.91
C THR A 145 8.28 -6.31 31.25
N SER A 146 8.67 -6.99 32.33
CA SER A 146 8.30 -6.58 33.69
C SER A 146 9.12 -5.36 34.12
N ASN A 147 8.46 -4.40 34.77
CA ASN A 147 9.10 -3.26 35.46
C ASN A 147 10.05 -3.73 36.59
#